data_AF-A0A0R3MNG5-F1
#
_entry.id   AF-A0A0R3MNG5-F1
#
_cell.length_a   1.000
_cell.length_b   1.000
_cell.length_c   1.000
_cell.angle_alpha   90.00
_cell.angle_beta   90.00
_cell.angle_gamma   90.00
#
_symmetry.space_group_name_H-M   'P 1'
#
loop_
_entity.id
_entity.type
_entity.pdbx_description
1 polymer ?
#
loop_
_entity_poly.entity_id
_entity_poly.type
_entity_poly.pdbx_seq_one_letter_code
_entity_poly.pdbx_strand_id
1 'polypeptide(L)' 'MDKRKDEVRPQHELQTEALAALEQARAMPHGPARSEALKRAGLLQKAADMQGLLFAKRGRPPKT' A
#
# COMPACT_ATOMS: atom_id res chain seq x y z
N MET A 1 14.80 14.49 20.83
CA MET A 1 14.30 15.06 19.56
C MET A 1 14.82 14.13 18.49
N ASP A 2 14.18 12.98 18.34
CA ASP A 2 14.78 11.85 17.63
C ASP A 2 14.15 11.75 16.25
N LYS A 3 15.03 11.92 15.27
CA LYS A 3 14.71 12.22 13.89
C LYS A 3 13.92 11.06 13.29
N ARG A 4 12.64 11.34 13.04
CA ARG A 4 11.80 10.81 11.97
C ARG A 4 12.63 10.32 10.79
N LYS A 5 12.98 9.04 10.81
CA LYS A 5 13.25 8.27 9.60
C LYS A 5 11.89 7.80 9.11
N ASP A 6 11.08 8.78 8.68
CA ASP A 6 9.99 8.55 7.75
C ASP A 6 10.68 8.16 6.43
N GLU A 7 11.22 6.94 6.39
CA GLU A 7 11.59 6.26 5.17
C GLU A 7 10.28 6.12 4.42
N VAL A 8 10.01 7.11 3.58
CA VAL A 8 9.01 7.04 2.52
C VAL A 8 9.44 5.84 1.69
N ARG A 9 9.02 4.64 2.08
CA ARG A 9 9.11 3.46 1.23
C ARG A 9 8.50 3.91 -0.09
N PRO A 10 9.25 3.91 -1.20
CA PRO A 10 8.76 4.44 -2.45
C PRO A 10 7.43 3.74 -2.73
N GLN A 11 6.38 4.52 -2.99
CA GLN A 11 5.01 4.01 -3.18
C GLN A 11 4.95 2.78 -4.09
N HIS A 12 5.86 2.75 -5.07
CA HIS A 12 6.08 1.66 -6.00
C HIS A 12 6.35 0.31 -5.30
N GLU A 13 7.20 0.29 -4.26
CA GLU A 13 7.53 -0.94 -3.52
C GLU A 13 6.33 -1.50 -2.78
N LEU A 14 5.50 -0.65 -2.18
CA LEU A 14 4.30 -1.07 -1.46
C LEU A 14 3.21 -1.60 -2.40
N GLN A 15 3.07 -0.99 -3.58
CA GLN A 15 2.17 -1.52 -4.62
C GLN A 15 2.67 -2.87 -5.16
N THR A 16 3.97 -3.00 -5.42
CA THR A 16 4.56 -4.27 -5.86
C THR A 16 4.41 -5.36 -4.79
N GLU A 17 4.62 -5.03 -3.52
CA GLU A 17 4.44 -5.96 -2.39
C GLU A 17 2.97 -6.38 -2.24
N ALA A 18 2.03 -5.45 -2.41
CA ALA A 18 0.60 -5.75 -2.38
C ALA A 18 0.18 -6.71 -3.51
N LEU A 19 0.67 -6.47 -4.74
CA LEU A 19 0.42 -7.35 -5.89
C LEU A 19 1.00 -8.74 -5.69
N ALA A 20 2.25 -8.83 -5.21
CA ALA A 20 2.89 -10.11 -4.91
C ALA A 20 2.13 -10.87 -3.82
N ALA A 21 1.74 -10.20 -2.73
CA ALA A 21 0.95 -10.81 -1.67
C ALA A 21 -0.42 -11.32 -2.16
N LEU A 22 -1.05 -10.59 -3.10
CA LEU A 22 -2.32 -10.97 -3.69
C LEU A 22 -2.20 -12.17 -4.64
N GLU A 23 -1.11 -12.23 -5.42
CA GLU A 23 -0.80 -13.38 -6.27
C GLU A 23 -0.55 -14.65 -5.44
N GLN A 24 0.24 -14.52 -4.37
CA GLN A 24 0.45 -15.62 -3.40
C GLN A 24 -0.88 -16.09 -2.80
N ALA A 25 -1.73 -15.16 -2.36
CA ALA A 25 -3.06 -15.50 -1.83
C ALA A 25 -3.97 -16.19 -2.87
N ARG A 26 -3.84 -15.86 -4.16
CA ARG A 26 -4.59 -16.52 -5.24
C ARG A 26 -4.09 -17.94 -5.54
N ALA A 27 -2.78 -18.16 -5.44
CA ALA A 27 -2.17 -19.48 -5.62
C ALA A 27 -2.52 -20.45 -4.48
N MET A 28 -2.90 -19.94 -3.30
CA MET A 28 -3.32 -20.77 -2.18
C MET A 28 -4.69 -21.43 -2.42
N PRO A 29 -4.88 -22.69 -1.96
CA PRO A 29 -6.17 -23.34 -1.99
C PRO A 29 -7.19 -22.60 -1.12
N HIS A 30 -8.47 -22.76 -1.45
CA HIS A 30 -9.55 -22.16 -0.68
C HIS A 30 -9.51 -22.62 0.79
N GLY A 31 -9.39 -21.66 1.71
CA GLY A 31 -9.28 -21.96 3.13
C GLY A 31 -9.03 -20.72 4.00
N PRO A 32 -8.98 -20.89 5.34
CA PRO A 32 -8.75 -19.79 6.26
C PRO A 32 -7.41 -19.07 6.01
N ALA A 33 -6.37 -19.83 5.65
CA ALA A 33 -5.05 -19.28 5.33
C ALA A 33 -5.08 -18.35 4.10
N ARG A 34 -5.91 -18.66 3.10
CA ARG A 34 -6.14 -17.80 1.93
C ARG A 34 -6.85 -16.51 2.31
N SER A 35 -7.86 -16.58 3.17
CA SER A 35 -8.59 -15.39 3.65
C SER A 35 -7.68 -14.45 4.43
N GLU A 36 -6.79 -14.97 5.26
CA GLU A 36 -5.79 -14.18 5.96
C GLU A 36 -4.77 -13.54 5.01
N ALA A 37 -4.29 -14.29 4.01
CA ALA A 37 -3.39 -13.76 2.99
C ALA A 37 -4.03 -12.63 2.16
N LEU A 38 -5.29 -12.80 1.75
CA LEU A 38 -6.06 -11.76 1.06
C LEU A 38 -6.27 -10.52 1.94
N LYS A 39 -6.51 -10.70 3.23
CA LYS A 39 -6.64 -9.60 4.18
C LYS A 39 -5.34 -8.82 4.31
N ARG A 40 -4.18 -9.50 4.36
CA ARG A 40 -2.86 -8.86 4.37
C ARG A 40 -2.60 -8.09 3.08
N ALA A 41 -2.92 -8.67 1.92
CA ALA A 41 -2.80 -7.99 0.63
C ALA A 41 -3.65 -6.71 0.56
N GLY A 42 -4.89 -6.74 1.04
CA GLY A 42 -5.77 -5.57 1.10
C GLY A 42 -5.27 -4.47 2.04
N LEU A 43 -4.62 -4.82 3.15
CA LEU A 43 -3.97 -3.84 4.04
C LEU A 43 -2.79 -3.14 3.37
N LEU A 44 -1.97 -3.89 2.61
CA LEU A 44 -0.85 -3.34 1.86
C LEU A 44 -1.33 -2.39 0.74
N GLN A 45 -2.39 -2.77 0.03
CA GLN A 45 -2.99 -1.89 -0.98
C GLN A 45 -3.53 -0.60 -0.36
N LYS A 46 -4.26 -0.70 0.76
CA LYS A 46 -4.73 0.49 1.50
C LYS A 46 -3.57 1.39 1.94
N ALA A 47 -2.46 0.81 2.38
CA ALA A 47 -1.27 1.58 2.76
C ALA A 47 -0.67 2.31 1.56
N ALA A 48 -0.59 1.66 0.40
CA ALA A 48 -0.15 2.28 -0.85
C ALA A 48 -1.10 3.41 -1.31
N ASP A 49 -2.42 3.18 -1.25
CA ASP A 49 -3.45 4.16 -1.62
C ASP A 49 -3.41 5.40 -0.71
N MET A 50 -3.24 5.20 0.59
CA MET A 50 -3.09 6.27 1.57
C MET A 50 -1.87 7.16 1.26
N GLN A 51 -0.76 6.56 0.85
CA GLN A 51 0.40 7.33 0.42
C GLN A 51 0.12 8.09 -0.89
N GLY A 52 -0.58 7.47 -1.85
CA GLY A 52 -1.01 8.11 -3.10
C GLY A 52 -1.89 9.33 -2.88
N LEU A 53 -2.85 9.25 -1.94
CA LEU A 53 -3.69 10.38 -1.55
C LEU A 53 -2.91 11.55 -0.93
N LEU A 54 -1.84 11.27 -0.18
CA LEU A 54 -0.98 12.33 0.38
C LEU A 54 -0.27 13.12 -0.73
N PHE A 55 0.03 12.47 -1.87
CA PHE A 55 0.64 13.11 -3.03
C PHE A 55 -0.34 13.81 -3.99
N ALA A 56 -1.65 13.53 -3.88
CA ALA A 56 -2.69 14.17 -4.70
C ALA A 56 -2.96 15.65 -4.37
N LYS A 57 -2.19 16.30 -3.47
CA LYS A 57 -2.21 17.76 -3.25
C LYS A 57 -1.49 18.58 -4.34
N ARG A 58 -1.50 18.15 -5.60
CA ARG A 58 -0.99 18.94 -6.74
C ARG A 58 -2.13 19.63 -7.49
N GLY A 59 -2.91 20.44 -6.76
CA GLY A 59 -4.10 21.05 -7.33
C GLY A 59 -4.64 22.28 -6.62
N ARG A 60 -3.89 22.94 -5.73
CA ARG A 60 -4.24 24.33 -5.38
C ARG A 60 -3.55 25.22 -6.42
N PRO A 61 -4.27 25.73 -7.45
CA PRO A 61 -3.72 26.81 -8.24
C PRO A 61 -3.37 27.96 -7.27
N PRO A 62 -2.26 28.67 -7.48
CA PRO A 62 -1.96 29.86 -6.69
C PRO A 62 -3.14 30.83 -6.84
N LYS A 63 -3.65 31.34 -5.72
CA LYS A 63 -4.58 32.47 -5.77
C LYS A 63 -3.81 33.65 -6.34
N THR A 64 -4.22 34.11 -7.53
CA THR A 64 -3.96 35.48 -7.99
C THR A 64 -4.75 36.46 -7.13
#